data_AF-A0A7V3SBV8-F1
#
_entry.id   AF-A0A7V3SBV8-F1
#
_cell.length_a   1.000
_cell.length_b   1.000
_cell.length_c   1.000
_cell.angle_alpha   90.00
_cell.angle_beta   90.00
_cell.angle_gamma   90.00
#
_symmetry.space_group_name_H-M   'P 1'
#
loop_
_entity.id
_entity.type
_entity.pdbx_description
1 polymer ?
#
loop_
_entity_poly.entity_id
_entity_poly.type
_entity_poly.pdbx_seq_one_letter_code
_entity_poly.pdbx_strand_id
1 'polypeptide(L)' 'MMKVWGMLSPEDEKSGFDLVLDENWYVVLLNKGQTIARFDPRDYTSTELLIELEAILKDRRAAPPPEEAKRSSRKKG' A
#
# COMPACT_ATOMS: atom_id res chain seq x y z
N MET A 1 9.67 9.19 10.67
CA MET A 1 8.94 8.94 9.41
C MET A 1 8.20 10.20 9.00
N MET A 2 8.44 10.69 7.78
CA MET A 2 7.69 11.82 7.19
C MET A 2 6.66 11.28 6.21
N LYS A 3 5.43 11.81 6.21
CA LYS A 3 4.43 11.46 5.19
C LYS A 3 4.80 12.07 3.84
N VAL A 4 4.69 11.27 2.78
CA VAL A 4 4.88 11.71 1.40
C VAL A 4 3.51 11.99 0.80
N TRP A 5 3.15 13.28 0.69
CA TRP A 5 1.85 13.73 0.20
C TRP A 5 1.86 13.89 -1.32
N GLY A 6 0.73 13.59 -1.98
CA GLY A 6 0.53 13.84 -3.41
C GLY A 6 0.87 12.68 -4.36
N MET A 7 1.34 11.55 -3.85
CA MET A 7 1.56 10.32 -4.64
C MET A 7 0.41 9.31 -4.55
N LEU A 8 -0.44 9.42 -3.53
CA LEU A 8 -1.64 8.61 -3.37
C LEU A 8 -2.87 9.40 -3.81
N SER A 9 -3.86 8.71 -4.37
CA SER A 9 -5.17 9.31 -4.59
C SER A 9 -5.90 9.45 -3.25
N PRO A 10 -6.73 10.47 -3.06
CA PRO A 10 -7.47 10.69 -1.81
C PRO A 10 -8.40 9.52 -1.45
N GLU A 11 -8.76 8.67 -2.41
CA GLU A 11 -9.51 7.44 -2.18
C GLU A 11 -8.66 6.36 -1.49
N ASP A 12 -7.39 6.20 -1.88
CA ASP A 12 -6.47 5.24 -1.24
C ASP A 12 -6.17 5.67 0.20
N GLU A 13 -5.96 6.96 0.42
CA GLU A 13 -5.76 7.50 1.77
C GLU A 13 -6.99 7.23 2.65
N LYS A 14 -8.22 7.39 2.11
CA LYS A 14 -9.46 7.05 2.83
C LYS A 14 -9.62 5.54 3.08
N SER A 15 -9.09 4.69 2.20
CA SER A 15 -9.05 3.24 2.41
C SER A 15 -8.04 2.82 3.49
N GLY A 16 -7.18 3.73 3.93
CA GLY A 16 -6.18 3.51 4.98
C GLY A 16 -4.78 3.25 4.44
N PHE A 17 -4.51 3.56 3.16
CA PHE A 17 -3.15 3.55 2.65
C PHE A 17 -2.39 4.80 3.07
N ASP A 18 -1.13 4.63 3.45
CA ASP A 18 -0.24 5.73 3.79
C ASP A 18 1.09 5.55 3.06
N LEU A 19 1.62 6.64 2.52
CA LEU A 19 2.97 6.65 1.95
C LEU A 19 3.88 7.43 2.90
N VAL A 20 4.93 6.78 3.40
CA VAL A 20 5.88 7.38 4.33
C VAL A 20 7.32 7.21 3.86
N LEU A 21 8.16 8.19 4.18
CA LEU A 21 9.59 8.10 4.04
C LEU A 21 10.20 7.64 5.36
N ASP A 22 10.90 6.53 5.31
CA ASP A 22 11.67 5.96 6.42
C ASP A 22 12.97 6.73 6.67
N GLU A 23 13.60 6.50 7.84
CA GLU A 23 14.91 7.04 8.21
C GLU A 23 16.04 6.68 7.22
N ASN A 24 15.89 5.57 6.49
CA ASN A 24 16.82 5.15 5.46
C ASN A 24 16.47 5.70 4.06
N TRP A 25 15.59 6.71 3.96
CA TRP A 25 15.12 7.29 2.70
C TRP A 25 14.34 6.33 1.82
N TYR A 26 13.77 5.25 2.37
CA TYR A 26 12.89 4.35 1.64
C TYR A 26 11.45 4.86 1.67
N VAL A 27 10.75 4.77 0.55
CA VAL A 27 9.32 5.04 0.45
C VAL A 27 8.63 3.75 0.82
N VAL A 28 7.78 3.82 1.81
CA VAL A 28 7.07 2.68 2.37
C VAL A 28 5.59 2.91 2.15
N LEU A 29 4.95 1.99 1.44
CA LEU A 29 3.50 1.92 1.36
C LEU A 29 2.98 1.11 2.53
N LEU A 30 2.17 1.75 3.35
CA LEU A 30 1.46 1.16 4.46
C LEU A 30 -0.02 1.01 4.11
N ASN A 31 -0.71 0.05 4.73
CA ASN A 31 -2.17 -0.03 4.77
C ASN A 31 -2.60 -0.35 6.19
N LYS A 32 -3.36 0.55 6.81
CA LYS A 32 -3.80 0.48 8.21
C LYS A 32 -2.64 0.19 9.17
N GLY A 33 -1.49 0.83 8.91
CA GLY A 33 -0.27 0.70 9.71
C GLY A 33 0.59 -0.55 9.41
N GLN A 34 0.18 -1.42 8.48
CA GLN A 34 1.01 -2.56 8.05
C GLN A 34 1.78 -2.23 6.77
N THR A 35 3.06 -2.58 6.73
CA THR A 35 3.88 -2.44 5.54
C THR A 35 3.44 -3.41 4.44
N ILE A 36 3.05 -2.85 3.31
CA ILE A 36 2.71 -3.60 2.10
C ILE A 36 3.92 -3.68 1.18
N ALA A 37 4.57 -2.55 0.95
CA ALA A 37 5.68 -2.46 0.01
C ALA A 37 6.72 -1.44 0.50
N ARG A 38 7.96 -1.66 0.08
CA ARG A 38 9.10 -0.78 0.34
C ARG A 38 9.84 -0.56 -0.96
N PHE A 39 10.06 0.69 -1.33
CA PHE A 39 10.71 1.10 -2.57
C PHE A 39 12.08 1.69 -2.27
N ASP A 40 13.07 1.30 -3.07
CA ASP A 40 14.46 1.71 -2.89
C ASP A 40 14.66 3.17 -3.34
N PRO A 41 15.44 3.97 -2.61
CA PRO A 41 15.65 5.37 -2.96
C PRO A 41 16.30 5.62 -4.31
N ARG A 42 16.99 4.62 -4.86
CA ARG A 42 17.65 4.71 -6.16
C ARG A 42 16.66 4.74 -7.33
N ASP A 43 15.42 4.31 -7.10
CA ASP A 43 14.37 4.21 -8.11
C ASP A 43 13.45 5.44 -8.13
N TYR A 44 13.69 6.47 -7.28
CA TYR A 44 12.83 7.66 -7.20
C TYR A 44 12.74 8.52 -8.45
N THR A 45 13.74 8.46 -9.32
CA THR A 45 13.73 9.22 -10.58
C THR A 45 13.03 8.49 -11.70
N SER A 46 12.66 7.23 -11.51
CA SER A 46 12.03 6.42 -12.53
C SER A 46 10.52 6.45 -12.40
N THR A 47 9.84 6.73 -13.52
CA THR A 47 8.39 6.51 -13.70
C THR A 47 7.96 5.10 -13.25
N GLU A 48 8.89 4.16 -13.22
CA GLU A 48 8.74 2.80 -12.71
C GLU A 48 8.17 2.75 -11.28
N LEU A 49 8.60 3.63 -10.38
CA LEU A 49 8.07 3.66 -9.01
C LEU A 49 6.58 3.99 -8.98
N LEU A 50 6.14 4.93 -9.81
CA LEU A 50 4.71 5.28 -9.93
C LEU A 50 3.92 4.13 -10.54
N ILE A 51 4.49 3.43 -11.54
CA ILE A 51 3.85 2.27 -12.19
C ILE A 51 3.71 1.10 -11.19
N GLU A 52 4.76 0.78 -10.44
CA GLU A 52 4.71 -0.27 -9.43
C GLU A 52 3.75 0.07 -8.29
N LEU A 53 3.78 1.31 -7.81
CA LEU A 53 2.85 1.79 -6.79
C LEU A 53 1.40 1.65 -7.27
N GLU A 54 1.10 2.08 -8.49
CA GLU A 54 -0.24 1.97 -9.07
C GLU A 54 -0.66 0.50 -9.26
N ALA A 55 0.26 -0.38 -9.68
CA ALA A 55 0.01 -1.81 -9.81
C ALA A 55 -0.35 -2.46 -8.46
N ILE A 56 0.39 -2.13 -7.40
CA ILE A 56 0.13 -2.63 -6.04
C ILE A 56 -1.22 -2.11 -5.52
N LEU A 57 -1.53 -0.83 -5.74
CA LEU A 57 -2.82 -0.25 -5.33
C LEU A 57 -3.97 -0.90 -6.10
N LYS A 58 -3.84 -1.15 -7.40
CA LYS A 58 -4.85 -1.87 -8.21
C LYS A 58 -5.07 -3.30 -7.71
N ASP A 59 -4.00 -4.03 -7.43
CA ASP A 59 -4.08 -5.39 -6.88
C ASP A 59 -4.81 -5.40 -5.52
N ARG A 60 -4.45 -4.47 -4.63
CA ARG A 60 -5.05 -4.38 -3.29
C ARG A 60 -6.47 -3.81 -3.25
N ARG A 61 -6.85 -2.99 -4.24
CA ARG A 61 -8.24 -2.57 -4.44
C ARG A 61 -9.10 -3.73 -4.95
N ALA A 62 -8.55 -4.59 -5.80
CA ALA A 62 -9.24 -5.76 -6.33
C ALA A 62 -9.30 -6.92 -5.32
N ALA A 63 -8.31 -7.02 -4.44
CA ALA A 63 -8.30 -8.00 -3.36
C ALA A 63 -9.23 -7.56 -2.21
N PRO A 64 -10.24 -8.36 -1.81
CA PRO A 64 -11.04 -8.06 -0.63
C PRO A 64 -10.12 -7.96 0.61
N PRO A 65 -10.45 -7.11 1.60
CA PRO A 65 -9.63 -6.97 2.80
C PRO A 65 -9.43 -8.35 3.44
N PRO A 66 -8.22 -8.66 3.98
CA PRO A 66 -7.91 -9.97 4.55
C PRO A 66 -8.76 -10.35 5.78
N GLU A 67 -9.66 -9.47 6.23
CA GLU A 67 -10.60 -9.72 7.32
C GLU A 67 -11.83 -10.55 6.91
N GLU A 68 -12.22 -10.58 5.62
CA GLU A 68 -13.38 -11.37 5.17
C GLU A 68 -13.05 -12.80 4.73
N ALA A 69 -11.79 -13.13 4.49
CA ALA A 69 -11.40 -14.49 4.10
C ALA A 69 -11.44 -15.51 5.26
N LYS A 70 -11.54 -15.06 6.53
CA LYS A 70 -11.61 -15.96 7.70
C LYS A 70 -13.03 -16.32 8.16
N ARG A 71 -14.10 -15.73 7.60
CA ARG A 71 -15.48 -16.03 8.04
C ARG A 71 -16.20 -17.14 7.27
N SER A 72 -15.68 -17.58 6.12
CA SER A 72 -16.31 -18.63 5.29
C SER A 72 -15.71 -20.03 5.47
N SER A 73 -15.16 -20.35 6.64
CA SER A 73 -14.75 -21.72 7.02
C SER A 73 -15.45 -22.18 8.31
N ARG A 74 -16.78 -22.03 8.40
CA ARG A 74 -17.57 -22.70 9.44
C ARG A 74 -19.03 -22.90 9.05
N LYS A 75 -19.31 -23.70 8.00
CA LYS A 75 -20.65 -24.26 7.77
C LYS A 75 -20.59 -25.60 7.04
N LYS A 76 -20.31 -26.66 7.79
CA LYS A 76 -20.77 -28.03 7.54
C LYS A 76 -20.65 -28.80 8.85
N GLY A 77 -21.63 -28.58 9.71
CA GLY A 77 -22.10 -29.57 10.68
C GLY A 77 -23.30 -30.27 10.09
#